data_AF-A0A067H3Y2-F1
#
_entry.id   AF-A0A067H3Y2-F1
#
_cell.length_a   1.000
_cell.length_b   1.000
_cell.length_c   1.000
_cell.angle_alpha   90.00
_cell.angle_beta   90.00
_cell.angle_gamma   90.00
#
_symmetry.space_group_name_H-M   'P 1'
#
loop_
_entity.id
_entity.type
_entity.pdbx_description
1 polymer ?
#
loop_
_entity_poly.entity_id
_entity_poly.type
_entity_poly.pdbx_seq_one_letter_code
_entity_poly.pdbx_strand_id
1 'polypeptide(L)'
;MEETMKQFQQNLIEIENEAEHLLFARHQLVESDIVRNGNREALTALRKRARTTKTSVISPFESIMKDTGGPGTRPLVKEVCTTCGNHDSNEHTWMMFPGTDVFAKIPFHAAHTILETGPFCNLYNLIELCF
;
A
#
# COMPACT_ATOMS: atom_id res chain seq x y z
N MET A 1 41.38 35.58 4.06
CA MET A 1 42.01 34.24 3.96
C MET A 1 41.41 33.28 4.97
N GLU A 2 41.26 33.67 6.23
CA GLU A 2 40.61 32.82 7.26
C GLU A 2 39.09 32.69 7.03
N GLU A 3 38.41 33.78 6.69
CA GLU A 3 36.96 33.78 6.45
C GLU A 3 36.55 33.01 5.19
N THR A 4 37.35 33.09 4.14
CA THR A 4 37.22 32.26 2.93
C THR A 4 37.42 30.77 3.22
N MET A 5 38.31 30.41 4.16
CA MET A 5 38.51 29.02 4.56
C MET A 5 37.31 28.50 5.37
N LYS A 6 36.76 29.32 6.26
CA LYS A 6 35.54 28.99 7.03
C LYS A 6 34.33 28.78 6.11
N GLN A 7 34.15 29.65 5.12
CA GLN A 7 33.09 29.49 4.11
C GLN A 7 33.28 28.20 3.29
N PHE A 8 34.51 27.89 2.89
CA PHE A 8 34.79 26.65 2.17
C PHE A 8 34.48 25.41 3.00
N GLN A 9 34.87 25.39 4.28
CA GLN A 9 34.55 24.31 5.21
C GLN A 9 33.03 24.15 5.41
N GLN A 10 32.31 25.26 5.56
CA GLN A 10 30.86 25.26 5.71
C GLN A 10 30.16 24.65 4.47
N ASN A 11 30.61 25.03 3.27
CA ASN A 11 30.06 24.47 2.04
C ASN A 11 30.32 22.97 1.91
N LEU A 12 31.48 22.47 2.37
CA LEU A 12 31.74 21.03 2.38
C LEU A 12 30.79 20.28 3.31
N ILE A 13 30.52 20.82 4.50
CA ILE A 13 29.56 20.24 5.46
C ILE A 13 28.15 20.21 4.86
N GLU A 14 27.75 21.27 4.16
CA GLU A 14 26.45 21.33 3.48
C GLU A 14 26.33 20.26 2.39
N ILE A 15 27.37 20.08 1.58
CA ILE A 15 27.41 19.03 0.56
C ILE A 15 27.34 17.63 1.19
N GLU A 16 28.07 17.39 2.29
CA GLU A 16 28.04 16.11 3.01
C GLU A 16 26.64 15.82 3.55
N ASN A 17 25.99 16.81 4.18
CA ASN A 17 24.62 16.68 4.68
C ASN A 17 23.62 16.40 3.55
N GLU A 18 23.74 17.08 2.41
CA GLU A 18 22.86 16.85 1.25
C GLU A 18 23.07 15.46 0.64
N ALA A 19 24.32 15.00 0.58
CA ALA A 19 24.65 13.64 0.15
C ALA A 19 24.06 12.58 1.09
N GLU A 20 24.09 12.80 2.41
CA GLU A 20 23.46 11.92 3.39
C GLU A 20 21.95 11.85 3.22
N HIS A 21 21.28 12.99 3.01
CA HIS A 21 19.84 13.03 2.75
C HIS A 21 19.47 12.26 1.47
N LEU A 22 20.25 12.44 0.39
CA LEU A 22 20.04 11.69 -0.85
C LEU A 22 20.22 10.19 -0.67
N LEU A 23 21.26 9.78 0.07
CA LEU A 23 21.52 8.37 0.36
C LEU A 23 20.38 7.76 1.19
N PHE A 24 19.88 8.49 2.19
CA PHE A 24 18.75 8.08 3.01
C PHE A 24 17.47 7.92 2.18
N ALA A 25 17.13 8.91 1.34
CA ALA A 25 15.97 8.83 0.45
C ALA A 25 16.06 7.63 -0.49
N ARG A 26 17.25 7.36 -1.07
CA ARG A 26 17.48 6.17 -1.89
C ARG A 26 17.24 4.87 -1.12
N HIS A 27 17.70 4.79 0.12
CA HIS A 27 17.49 3.61 0.95
C HIS A 27 15.99 3.39 1.24
N GLN A 28 15.24 4.45 1.56
CA GLN A 28 13.80 4.37 1.75
C GLN A 28 13.05 3.88 0.50
N LEU A 29 13.48 4.29 -0.70
CA LEU A 29 12.91 3.79 -1.95
C LEU A 29 13.12 2.28 -2.13
N VAL A 30 14.31 1.77 -1.81
CA VAL A 30 14.61 0.33 -1.89
C VAL A 30 13.78 -0.46 -0.89
N GLU A 31 13.74 -0.03 0.37
CA GLU A 31 12.93 -0.69 1.41
C GLU A 31 11.43 -0.67 1.05
N SER A 32 10.94 0.44 0.49
CA SER A 32 9.56 0.55 0.02
C SER A 32 9.28 -0.41 -1.14
N ASP A 33 10.21 -0.58 -2.08
CA ASP A 33 10.06 -1.53 -3.19
C ASP A 33 10.02 -2.98 -2.71
N ILE A 34 10.88 -3.33 -1.74
CA ILE A 34 10.89 -4.66 -1.10
C ILE A 34 9.53 -4.94 -0.46
N VAL A 35 9.02 -4.03 0.36
CA VAL A 35 7.71 -4.17 1.03
C VAL A 35 6.58 -4.26 0.00
N ARG A 36 6.61 -3.42 -1.04
CA ARG A 36 5.62 -3.44 -2.12
C ARG A 36 5.60 -4.79 -2.84
N ASN A 37 6.76 -5.33 -3.19
CA ASN A 37 6.83 -6.62 -3.87
C ASN A 37 6.32 -7.75 -2.96
N GLY A 38 6.69 -7.74 -1.67
CA GLY A 38 6.16 -8.68 -0.69
C GLY A 38 4.63 -8.63 -0.57
N ASN A 39 4.05 -7.43 -0.48
CA ASN A 39 2.59 -7.24 -0.45
C ASN A 39 1.92 -7.75 -1.73
N ARG A 40 2.53 -7.52 -2.90
CA ARG A 40 2.04 -8.03 -4.19
C ARG A 40 2.00 -9.57 -4.21
N GLU A 41 3.03 -10.22 -3.69
CA GLU A 41 3.11 -11.68 -3.60
C GLU A 41 2.07 -12.23 -2.61
N ALA A 42 1.95 -11.61 -1.43
CA ALA A 42 0.95 -11.98 -0.42
C ALA A 42 -0.49 -11.83 -0.96
N LEU A 43 -0.80 -10.71 -1.62
CA LEU A 43 -2.10 -10.51 -2.28
C LEU A 43 -2.35 -11.53 -3.39
N THR A 44 -1.32 -11.91 -4.14
CA THR A 44 -1.45 -12.96 -5.15
C THR A 44 -1.76 -14.32 -4.51
N ALA A 45 -1.14 -14.65 -3.38
CA ALA A 45 -1.44 -15.86 -2.62
C ALA A 45 -2.86 -15.86 -2.06
N LEU A 46 -3.32 -14.72 -1.51
CA LEU A 46 -4.70 -14.57 -1.04
C LEU A 46 -5.71 -14.75 -2.18
N ARG A 47 -5.51 -14.11 -3.34
CA ARG A 47 -6.39 -14.28 -4.51
C ARG A 47 -6.45 -15.74 -4.99
N LYS A 48 -5.31 -16.44 -5.02
CA LYS A 48 -5.27 -17.88 -5.35
C LYS A 48 -6.10 -18.71 -4.36
N ARG A 49 -6.01 -18.42 -3.06
CA ARG A 49 -6.80 -19.10 -2.01
C ARG A 49 -8.29 -18.80 -2.14
N ALA A 50 -8.65 -17.54 -2.37
CA ALA A 50 -10.03 -17.10 -2.61
C ALA A 50 -10.60 -17.55 -3.97
N ARG A 51 -9.75 -18.12 -4.85
CA ARG A 51 -10.08 -18.46 -6.26
C ARG A 51 -10.60 -17.26 -7.06
N THR A 52 -10.17 -16.06 -6.69
CA THR A 52 -10.49 -14.83 -7.43
C THR A 52 -9.43 -14.57 -8.49
N THR A 53 -9.85 -14.32 -9.73
CA THR A 53 -8.95 -13.81 -10.77
C THR A 53 -8.94 -12.28 -10.72
N LYS A 54 -7.81 -11.67 -11.10
CA LYS A 54 -7.61 -10.21 -11.21
C LYS A 54 -8.69 -9.50 -12.08
N THR A 55 -9.48 -10.27 -12.82
CA THR A 55 -10.48 -9.85 -13.81
C THR A 55 -11.91 -9.82 -13.27
N SER A 56 -12.16 -10.11 -11.98
CA SER A 56 -13.49 -9.93 -11.36
C SER A 56 -13.80 -8.45 -11.06
N VAL A 57 -13.33 -7.56 -11.93
CA VAL A 57 -13.73 -6.16 -11.93
C VAL A 57 -15.19 -6.16 -12.31
N ILE A 58 -16.02 -5.78 -11.35
CA ILE A 58 -17.40 -5.35 -11.56
C ILE A 58 -17.43 -4.44 -12.80
N SER A 59 -18.23 -4.84 -13.79
CA SER A 59 -18.37 -4.09 -15.04
C SER A 59 -18.69 -2.62 -14.74
N PRO A 60 -18.14 -1.66 -15.52
CA PRO A 60 -18.50 -0.23 -15.40
C PRO A 60 -20.02 0.00 -15.33
N PHE A 61 -20.81 -0.90 -15.93
CA PHE A 61 -22.27 -0.90 -15.89
C PHE A 61 -22.85 -1.00 -14.46
N GLU A 62 -22.24 -1.78 -13.56
CA GLU A 62 -22.69 -1.95 -12.18
C GLU A 62 -22.38 -0.72 -11.31
N SER A 63 -21.32 0.02 -11.63
CA SER A 63 -21.02 1.32 -10.99
C SER A 63 -22.05 2.38 -11.35
N ILE A 64 -22.61 2.33 -12.57
CA ILE A 64 -23.64 3.27 -13.06
C ILE A 64 -25.00 2.97 -12.41
N MET A 65 -25.29 1.70 -12.09
CA MET A 65 -26.52 1.33 -11.37
C MET A 65 -26.54 1.76 -9.89
N LYS A 66 -25.41 2.19 -9.31
CA LYS A 66 -25.36 2.76 -7.95
C LYS A 66 -25.98 4.16 -7.87
N ASP A 67 -25.85 4.98 -8.91
CA ASP A 67 -26.28 6.39 -8.88
C ASP A 67 -27.76 6.60 -9.28
N THR A 68 -28.45 5.54 -9.72
CA THR A 68 -29.84 5.61 -10.20
C THR A 68 -30.87 5.21 -9.14
N GLY A 69 -30.45 4.78 -7.94
CA GLY A 69 -31.35 4.46 -6.82
C GLY A 69 -31.59 5.67 -5.91
N GLY A 70 -32.81 6.22 -5.92
CA GLY A 70 -33.20 7.32 -5.03
C GLY A 70 -33.05 7.02 -3.53
N PRO A 71 -33.15 8.03 -2.66
CA PRO A 71 -32.82 7.92 -1.24
C PRO A 71 -33.80 6.98 -0.53
N GLY A 72 -33.36 5.75 -0.24
CA GLY A 72 -34.14 4.76 0.53
C GLY A 72 -34.10 3.32 0.01
N THR A 73 -33.50 3.04 -1.16
CA THR A 73 -33.36 1.66 -1.64
C THR A 73 -32.16 0.97 -0.99
N ARG A 74 -32.38 -0.21 -0.38
CA ARG A 74 -31.31 -1.10 0.07
C ARG A 74 -30.35 -1.37 -1.10
N PRO A 75 -29.02 -1.43 -0.89
CA PRO A 75 -28.07 -1.79 -1.95
C PRO A 75 -28.53 -3.11 -2.57
N LEU A 76 -28.99 -3.08 -3.82
CA LEU A 76 -29.48 -4.28 -4.53
C LEU A 76 -28.36 -5.30 -4.77
N VAL A 77 -27.11 -4.85 -4.66
CA VAL A 77 -25.89 -5.66 -4.75
C VAL A 77 -25.10 -5.43 -3.45
N LYS A 78 -24.89 -6.49 -2.67
CA LYS A 78 -23.87 -6.45 -1.60
C LYS A 78 -22.54 -6.18 -2.28
N GLU A 79 -21.81 -5.15 -1.86
CA GLU A 79 -20.47 -4.88 -2.37
C GLU A 79 -19.58 -6.10 -2.10
N VAL A 80 -19.37 -6.92 -3.12
CA VAL A 80 -18.46 -8.05 -3.06
C VAL A 80 -17.06 -7.47 -3.23
N CYS A 81 -16.20 -7.69 -2.25
CA CYS A 81 -14.81 -7.26 -2.33
C CYS A 81 -14.15 -7.83 -3.59
N THR A 82 -13.48 -7.01 -4.39
CA THR A 82 -12.84 -7.42 -5.65
C THR A 82 -11.72 -8.43 -5.45
N THR A 83 -11.05 -8.41 -4.29
CA THR A 83 -9.97 -9.34 -3.97
C THR A 83 -10.47 -10.60 -3.26
N CYS A 84 -11.45 -10.50 -2.36
CA CYS A 84 -12.04 -11.68 -1.69
C CYS A 84 -13.08 -12.41 -2.56
N GLY A 85 -13.78 -11.71 -3.46
CA GLY A 85 -14.88 -12.28 -4.23
C GLY A 85 -15.94 -12.90 -3.31
N ASN A 86 -16.43 -14.08 -3.70
CA ASN A 86 -17.39 -14.88 -2.90
C ASN A 86 -16.72 -15.76 -1.82
N HIS A 87 -15.46 -15.49 -1.48
CA HIS A 87 -14.77 -16.19 -0.39
C HIS A 87 -15.38 -15.80 0.96
N ASP A 88 -15.40 -16.73 1.92
CA ASP A 88 -15.96 -16.48 3.25
C ASP A 88 -15.14 -15.38 3.95
N SER A 89 -15.77 -14.23 4.17
CA SER A 89 -15.17 -13.10 4.87
C SER A 89 -14.77 -13.41 6.32
N ASN A 90 -15.39 -14.44 6.93
CA ASN A 90 -15.10 -14.89 8.28
C ASN A 90 -14.04 -16.00 8.33
N GLU A 91 -13.57 -16.50 7.18
CA GLU A 91 -12.42 -17.39 7.16
C GLU A 91 -11.21 -16.64 7.72
N HIS A 92 -10.48 -17.26 8.64
CA HIS A 92 -9.32 -16.62 9.26
C HIS A 92 -8.03 -17.02 8.55
N THR A 93 -7.09 -16.08 8.52
CA THR A 93 -5.74 -16.30 8.05
C THR A 93 -4.73 -15.77 9.06
N TRP A 94 -3.55 -16.38 9.08
CA TRP A 94 -2.43 -15.87 9.86
C TRP A 94 -1.72 -14.78 9.05
N MET A 95 -1.45 -13.65 9.69
CA MET A 95 -0.68 -12.55 9.13
C MET A 95 0.32 -12.06 10.18
N MET A 96 1.56 -11.78 9.74
CA MET A 96 2.53 -11.04 10.53
C MET A 96 2.30 -9.55 10.31
N PHE A 97 2.25 -8.75 11.38
CA PHE A 97 2.11 -7.30 11.25
C PHE A 97 3.44 -6.65 10.86
N PRO A 98 3.44 -5.73 9.88
CA PRO A 98 4.65 -5.00 9.50
C PRO A 98 5.32 -4.33 10.69
N GLY A 99 6.64 -4.43 10.79
CA GLY A 99 7.42 -3.84 11.89
C GLY A 99 7.32 -4.59 13.23
N THR A 100 6.74 -5.79 13.24
CA THR A 100 6.66 -6.65 14.45
C THR A 100 7.01 -8.10 14.11
N ASP A 101 7.35 -8.88 15.13
CA ASP A 101 7.52 -10.33 15.07
C ASP A 101 6.24 -11.09 15.47
N VAL A 102 5.10 -10.39 15.54
CA VAL A 102 3.84 -10.93 16.04
C VAL A 102 2.98 -11.44 14.87
N PHE A 103 2.59 -12.71 14.97
CA PHE A 103 1.56 -13.30 14.12
C PHE A 103 0.20 -13.21 14.78
N ALA A 104 -0.79 -12.73 14.03
CA ALA A 104 -2.18 -12.71 14.46
C ALA A 104 -3.07 -13.50 13.51
N LYS A 105 -4.06 -14.18 14.09
CA LYS A 105 -5.15 -14.79 13.36
C LYS A 105 -6.22 -13.74 13.13
N ILE A 106 -6.33 -13.25 11.90
CA ILE A 106 -7.27 -12.19 11.52
C ILE A 106 -8.22 -12.67 10.43
N PRO A 107 -9.41 -12.04 10.27
CA PRO A 107 -10.29 -12.33 9.14
C PRO A 107 -9.58 -12.14 7.81
N PHE A 108 -9.89 -12.98 6.82
CA PHE A 108 -9.30 -12.93 5.50
C PHE A 108 -9.50 -11.57 4.82
N HIS A 109 -10.69 -10.98 4.99
CA HIS A 109 -10.98 -9.64 4.48
C HIS A 109 -10.17 -8.54 5.19
N ALA A 110 -9.78 -8.71 6.45
CA ALA A 110 -8.89 -7.75 7.10
C ALA A 110 -7.46 -7.87 6.54
N ALA A 111 -6.99 -9.10 6.29
CA ALA A 111 -5.62 -9.34 5.82
C ALA A 111 -5.32 -8.71 4.46
N HIS A 112 -6.17 -8.97 3.45
CA HIS A 112 -5.94 -8.40 2.12
C HIS A 112 -6.15 -6.87 2.11
N THR A 113 -7.08 -6.31 2.90
CA THR A 113 -7.26 -4.86 3.03
C THR A 113 -6.01 -4.22 3.63
N ILE A 114 -5.43 -4.78 4.69
CA ILE A 114 -4.17 -4.26 5.26
C ILE A 114 -3.03 -4.31 4.24
N LEU A 115 -2.97 -5.33 3.38
CA LEU A 115 -1.97 -5.43 2.32
C LEU A 115 -2.21 -4.47 1.15
N GLU A 116 -3.47 -4.14 0.83
CA GLU A 116 -3.85 -3.19 -0.23
C GLU A 116 -3.72 -1.73 0.22
N THR A 117 -4.22 -1.39 1.41
CA THR A 117 -4.32 -0.01 1.91
C THR A 117 -3.29 0.33 2.98
N GLY A 118 -2.42 -0.62 3.34
CA GLY A 118 -1.46 -0.45 4.42
C GLY A 118 -0.56 0.78 4.23
N PRO A 119 -0.11 1.40 5.34
CA PRO A 119 0.60 2.67 5.33
C PRO A 119 1.88 2.69 4.47
N PHE A 120 2.46 1.52 4.18
CA PHE A 120 3.66 1.38 3.35
C PHE A 120 3.40 1.47 1.83
N CYS A 121 2.15 1.30 1.37
CA CYS A 121 1.81 1.56 -0.05
C CYS A 121 1.57 3.06 -0.31
N ASN A 122 1.15 3.82 0.70
CA ASN A 122 0.81 5.25 0.55
C ASN A 122 2.03 6.18 0.45
N LEU A 123 3.26 5.69 0.59
CA LEU A 123 4.46 6.50 0.30
C LEU A 123 4.54 6.89 -1.19
N TYR A 124 3.90 6.14 -2.10
CA TYR A 124 3.83 6.51 -3.52
C TYR A 124 3.05 7.81 -3.77
N ASN A 125 2.04 8.11 -2.95
CA ASN A 125 1.29 9.38 -3.08
C ASN A 125 2.08 10.60 -2.58
N LEU A 126 3.16 10.40 -1.80
CA LEU A 126 4.07 11.49 -1.40
C LEU A 126 5.18 11.71 -2.42
N ILE A 127 5.54 10.69 -3.22
CA ILE A 127 6.58 10.83 -4.25
C ILE A 127 6.00 11.39 -5.55
N GLU A 128 4.75 11.07 -5.92
CA GLU A 128 4.07 11.71 -7.07
C GLU A 128 3.62 13.16 -6.81
N LEU A 129 3.67 13.65 -5.56
CA LEU A 129 3.44 15.06 -5.23
C LEU A 129 4.72 15.90 -5.21
N CYS A 130 5.89 15.28 -5.43
CA CYS A 130 7.19 15.94 -5.43
C CYS A 130 7.87 15.98 -6.83
N PHE A 131 7.14 15.67 -7.91
CA PHE A 131 7.56 15.91 -9.29
C PHE A 131 6.46 16.61 -10.10
#